data_AF-A0A3A8HHH6-F1
#
_entry.id   AF-A0A3A8HHH6-F1
#
_cell.length_a   1.000
_cell.length_b   1.000
_cell.length_c   1.000
_cell.angle_alpha   90.00
_cell.angle_beta   90.00
_cell.angle_gamma   90.00
#
_symmetry.space_group_name_H-M   'P 1'
#
loop_
_entity.id
_entity.type
_entity.pdbx_description
1 polymer ?
#
loop_
_entity_poly.entity_id
_entity_poly.type
_entity_poly.pdbx_seq_one_letter_code
_entity_poly.pdbx_strand_id
1 'polypeptide(L)'
;MIALTWTYGQLLRGVADLARRVLLVQLLILAPCFWLLELSQNVAFRWMNGDWGWVYPESPHRGFSVVSLGLWSGAVVALWALNTLWFRPARMALWQRVLWTTALCWPGQWLCGFIAAEVFHHPFQVWPGTRLLYVSFSSLFFWAANALLYQWVVRDPQPVAPRTSEPASESLQVPVTRAERPAGA
;
A
#
# COMPACT_ATOMS: atom_id res chain seq x y z
N MET A 1 38.26 -15.63 2.11
CA MET A 1 36.88 -15.61 1.57
C MET A 1 35.77 -15.64 2.65
N ILE A 2 36.07 -15.61 3.95
CA ILE A 2 35.07 -15.77 5.04
C ILE A 2 34.44 -14.42 5.50
N ALA A 3 35.09 -13.28 5.22
CA ALA A 3 34.61 -11.97 5.68
C ALA A 3 33.40 -11.43 4.89
N LEU A 4 33.24 -11.82 3.62
CA LEU A 4 32.15 -11.34 2.75
C LEU A 4 30.80 -12.01 3.09
N THR A 5 30.80 -13.28 3.49
CA THR A 5 29.57 -14.02 3.86
C THR A 5 29.01 -13.58 5.21
N TRP A 6 29.89 -13.19 6.15
CA TRP A 6 29.48 -12.68 7.46
C TRP A 6 28.78 -11.32 7.38
N THR A 7 29.32 -10.40 6.59
CA THR A 7 28.73 -9.07 6.34
C THR A 7 27.42 -9.18 5.57
N TYR A 8 27.32 -10.08 4.57
CA TYR A 8 26.06 -10.37 3.89
C TYR A 8 25.00 -10.92 4.84
N GLY A 9 25.37 -11.82 5.75
CA GLY A 9 24.45 -12.41 6.73
C GLY A 9 23.92 -11.40 7.75
N GLN A 10 24.73 -10.42 8.16
CA GLN A 10 24.30 -9.33 9.05
C GLN A 10 23.42 -8.32 8.32
N LEU A 11 23.73 -8.00 7.06
CA LEU A 11 22.93 -7.10 6.22
C LEU A 11 21.56 -7.70 5.90
N LEU A 12 21.50 -8.98 5.53
CA LEU A 12 20.24 -9.70 5.31
C LEU A 12 19.39 -9.78 6.58
N ARG A 13 20.00 -10.00 7.75
CA ARG A 13 19.27 -9.95 9.03
C ARG A 13 18.71 -8.56 9.32
N GLY A 14 19.51 -7.50 9.13
CA GLY A 14 19.05 -6.12 9.33
C GLY A 14 17.89 -5.74 8.39
N VAL A 15 17.98 -6.14 7.11
CA VAL A 15 16.90 -5.95 6.13
C VAL A 15 15.65 -6.76 6.50
N ALA A 16 15.83 -8.01 6.93
CA ALA A 16 14.73 -8.86 7.37
C ALA A 16 14.04 -8.31 8.62
N ASP A 17 14.79 -7.79 9.59
CA ASP A 17 14.24 -7.19 10.81
C ASP A 17 13.51 -5.87 10.52
N LEU A 18 14.04 -5.05 9.61
CA LEU A 18 13.37 -3.84 9.17
C LEU A 18 12.08 -4.18 8.41
N ALA A 19 12.14 -5.11 7.46
CA ALA A 19 10.99 -5.60 6.71
C ALA A 19 9.93 -6.18 7.64
N ARG A 20 10.34 -7.01 8.61
CA ARG A 20 9.47 -7.58 9.64
C ARG A 20 8.81 -6.50 10.48
N ARG A 21 9.56 -5.50 10.96
CA ARG A 21 8.99 -4.41 11.77
C ARG A 21 8.00 -3.56 10.98
N VAL A 22 8.36 -3.16 9.76
CA VAL A 22 7.48 -2.37 8.89
C VAL A 22 6.22 -3.16 8.54
N LEU A 23 6.36 -4.42 8.13
CA LEU A 23 5.22 -5.27 7.81
C LEU A 23 4.34 -5.52 9.03
N LEU A 24 4.92 -5.74 10.21
CA LEU A 24 4.16 -5.98 11.43
C LEU A 24 3.36 -4.73 11.84
N VAL A 25 3.95 -3.54 11.75
CA VAL A 25 3.23 -2.27 11.99
C VAL A 25 2.12 -2.08 10.94
N GLN A 26 2.41 -2.35 9.68
CA GLN A 26 1.41 -2.29 8.62
C GLN A 26 0.27 -3.27 8.87
N LEU A 27 0.54 -4.50 9.30
CA LEU A 27 -0.48 -5.49 9.64
C LEU A 27 -1.35 -5.04 10.81
N LEU A 28 -0.74 -4.52 11.88
CA LEU A 28 -1.46 -4.07 13.08
C LEU A 28 -2.35 -2.85 12.83
N ILE A 29 -2.06 -2.05 11.80
CA ILE A 29 -2.82 -0.84 11.46
C ILE A 29 -3.77 -1.11 10.29
N LEU A 30 -3.24 -1.53 9.15
CA LEU A 30 -3.99 -1.60 7.90
C LEU A 30 -4.96 -2.77 7.87
N ALA A 31 -4.63 -3.94 8.42
CA ALA A 31 -5.56 -5.07 8.38
C ALA A 31 -6.85 -4.78 9.19
N PRO A 32 -6.78 -4.22 10.42
CA PRO A 32 -7.97 -3.73 11.11
C PRO A 32 -8.68 -2.60 10.35
N CYS A 33 -7.96 -1.66 9.74
CA CYS A 33 -8.60 -0.59 8.96
C CYS A 33 -9.39 -1.13 7.76
N PHE A 34 -8.82 -2.06 6.99
CA PHE A 34 -9.51 -2.66 5.85
C PHE A 34 -10.71 -3.50 6.29
N TRP A 35 -10.56 -4.23 7.38
CA TRP A 35 -11.65 -4.99 7.99
C TRP A 35 -12.78 -4.07 8.49
N LEU A 36 -12.46 -2.94 9.11
CA LEU A 36 -13.45 -1.93 9.50
C LEU A 36 -14.11 -1.27 8.29
N LEU A 37 -13.37 -1.06 7.19
CA LEU A 37 -13.94 -0.56 5.94
C LEU A 37 -14.95 -1.56 5.36
N GLU A 38 -14.62 -2.85 5.30
CA GLU A 38 -15.54 -3.94 4.93
C GLU A 38 -16.80 -3.92 5.82
N LEU A 39 -16.64 -3.81 7.15
CA LEU A 39 -17.76 -3.72 8.07
C LEU A 39 -18.64 -2.49 7.80
N SER A 40 -18.01 -1.32 7.60
CA SER A 40 -18.73 -0.08 7.32
C SER A 40 -19.54 -0.14 6.01
N GLN A 41 -19.01 -0.83 5.00
CA GLN A 41 -19.70 -1.08 3.73
C GLN A 41 -20.95 -1.92 3.96
N ASN A 42 -20.84 -3.00 4.74
CA ASN A 42 -21.98 -3.87 5.02
C ASN A 42 -23.07 -3.17 5.85
N VAL A 43 -22.67 -2.36 6.82
CA VAL A 43 -23.58 -1.54 7.64
C VAL A 43 -24.28 -0.47 6.80
N ALA A 44 -23.53 0.25 5.96
CA ALA A 44 -24.09 1.25 5.06
C ALA A 44 -25.09 0.62 4.08
N PHE A 45 -24.77 -0.55 3.52
CA PHE A 45 -25.69 -1.26 2.64
C PHE A 45 -26.98 -1.66 3.37
N ARG A 46 -26.87 -2.14 4.62
CA ARG A 46 -28.04 -2.47 5.45
C ARG A 46 -28.93 -1.27 5.69
N TRP A 47 -28.36 -0.10 5.97
CA TRP A 47 -29.14 1.13 6.14
C TRP A 47 -29.88 1.55 4.88
N MET A 48 -29.27 1.37 3.70
CA MET A 48 -29.87 1.76 2.42
C MET A 48 -30.90 0.75 1.90
N ASN A 49 -30.73 -0.55 2.18
CA ASN A 49 -31.49 -1.62 1.53
C ASN A 49 -32.36 -2.44 2.50
N GLY A 50 -32.26 -2.20 3.81
CA GLY A 50 -33.00 -2.92 4.85
C GLY A 50 -32.45 -4.31 5.19
N ASP A 51 -31.47 -4.82 4.44
CA ASP A 51 -30.83 -6.12 4.66
C ASP A 51 -29.32 -6.05 4.42
N TRP A 52 -28.57 -7.02 4.96
CA TRP A 52 -27.12 -7.07 4.84
C TRP A 52 -26.67 -7.26 3.38
N GLY A 53 -25.56 -6.63 3.01
CA GLY A 53 -24.93 -6.81 1.70
C GLY A 53 -24.40 -8.23 1.53
N TRP A 54 -23.86 -8.78 2.62
CA TRP A 54 -23.48 -10.17 2.78
C TRP A 54 -23.56 -10.60 4.24
N VAL A 55 -23.57 -11.91 4.47
CA VAL A 55 -23.59 -12.53 5.80
C VAL A 55 -22.33 -13.41 5.91
N TYR A 56 -21.89 -13.79 7.10
CA TYR A 56 -20.91 -14.85 7.37
C TYR A 56 -21.66 -15.93 8.19
N PRO A 57 -21.83 -17.17 7.70
CA PRO A 57 -22.78 -18.12 8.30
C PRO A 57 -22.23 -18.67 9.61
N GLU A 58 -20.92 -18.87 9.64
CA GLU A 58 -20.15 -19.36 10.77
C GLU A 58 -19.85 -18.27 11.79
N SER A 59 -20.15 -17.00 11.48
CA SER A 59 -19.96 -15.92 12.43
C SER A 59 -21.19 -15.75 13.34
N PRO A 60 -20.99 -15.65 14.66
CA PRO A 60 -22.09 -15.31 15.58
C PRO A 60 -22.65 -13.91 15.34
N HIS A 61 -21.93 -13.06 14.61
CA HIS A 61 -22.30 -11.66 14.38
C HIS A 61 -22.96 -11.40 13.03
N ARG A 62 -23.15 -12.44 12.19
CA ARG A 62 -23.73 -12.39 10.83
C ARG A 62 -23.04 -11.42 9.87
N GLY A 63 -23.12 -10.10 10.08
CA GLY A 63 -22.60 -9.07 9.17
C GLY A 63 -21.08 -8.87 9.18
N PHE A 64 -20.35 -9.49 10.12
CA PHE A 64 -18.89 -9.46 10.17
C PHE A 64 -18.30 -10.76 10.68
N SER A 65 -17.04 -11.04 10.36
CA SER A 65 -16.29 -12.18 10.89
C SER A 65 -14.87 -11.78 11.26
N VAL A 66 -14.40 -12.15 12.46
CA VAL A 66 -12.99 -11.95 12.85
C VAL A 66 -12.06 -12.79 11.97
N VAL A 67 -12.54 -13.90 11.43
CA VAL A 67 -11.79 -14.77 10.52
C VAL A 67 -11.41 -14.02 9.22
N SER A 68 -12.24 -13.09 8.75
CA SER A 68 -11.94 -12.25 7.59
C SER A 68 -10.76 -11.27 7.82
N LEU A 69 -10.41 -10.99 9.08
CA LEU A 69 -9.20 -10.22 9.41
C LEU A 69 -7.92 -10.92 8.93
N GLY A 70 -7.92 -12.26 8.89
CA GLY A 70 -6.84 -13.05 8.32
C GLY A 70 -6.67 -12.80 6.81
N LEU A 71 -7.78 -12.66 6.09
CA LEU A 71 -7.75 -12.33 4.65
C LEU A 71 -7.20 -10.93 4.41
N TRP A 72 -7.61 -9.94 5.22
CA TRP A 72 -7.06 -8.59 5.14
C TRP A 72 -5.58 -8.54 5.51
N SER A 73 -5.14 -9.37 6.44
CA SER A 73 -3.71 -9.53 6.74
C SER A 73 -2.95 -10.05 5.51
N GLY A 74 -3.50 -11.04 4.80
CA GLY A 74 -2.96 -11.50 3.52
C GLY A 74 -2.92 -10.40 2.45
N ALA A 75 -3.98 -9.59 2.36
CA ALA A 75 -4.01 -8.44 1.45
C ALA A 75 -2.92 -7.42 1.78
N VAL A 76 -2.69 -7.10 3.06
CA VAL A 76 -1.59 -6.20 3.47
C VAL A 76 -0.22 -6.75 3.07
N VAL A 77 0.01 -8.06 3.23
CA VAL A 77 1.26 -8.70 2.77
C VAL A 77 1.41 -8.58 1.25
N ALA A 78 0.35 -8.82 0.49
CA ALA A 78 0.37 -8.67 -0.97
C ALA A 78 0.67 -7.23 -1.39
N LEU A 79 0.04 -6.24 -0.75
CA LEU A 79 0.29 -4.82 -0.99
C LEU A 79 1.72 -4.43 -0.62
N TRP A 80 2.24 -4.96 0.48
CA TRP A 80 3.64 -4.80 0.88
C TRP A 80 4.60 -5.36 -0.15
N ALA A 81 4.34 -6.56 -0.67
CA ALA A 81 5.15 -7.17 -1.70
C ALA A 81 5.12 -6.35 -3.00
N LEU A 82 3.93 -5.96 -3.47
CA LEU A 82 3.77 -5.10 -4.65
C LEU A 82 4.52 -3.78 -4.47
N ASN A 83 4.37 -3.12 -3.32
CA ASN A 83 5.00 -1.84 -3.06
C ASN A 83 6.52 -1.95 -2.98
N THR A 84 7.03 -2.95 -2.27
CA THR A 84 8.46 -3.09 -1.97
C THR A 84 9.24 -3.68 -3.13
N LEU A 85 8.70 -4.73 -3.78
CA LEU A 85 9.41 -5.50 -4.79
C LEU A 85 9.16 -4.98 -6.21
N TRP A 86 8.10 -4.20 -6.43
CA TRP A 86 7.75 -3.77 -7.78
C TRP A 86 7.58 -2.25 -7.91
N PHE A 87 6.67 -1.62 -7.16
CA PHE A 87 6.34 -0.20 -7.35
C PHE A 87 7.50 0.73 -6.99
N ARG A 88 8.22 0.41 -5.90
CA ARG A 88 9.41 1.18 -5.47
C ARG A 88 10.56 1.08 -6.47
N PRO A 89 11.04 -0.12 -6.87
CA PRO A 89 12.08 -0.24 -7.89
C PRO A 89 11.71 0.44 -9.21
N ALA A 90 10.45 0.32 -9.64
CA ALA A 90 9.97 0.90 -10.90
C ALA A 90 9.62 2.40 -10.80
N ARG A 91 9.77 3.04 -9.63
CA ARG A 91 9.45 4.46 -9.37
C ARG A 91 8.05 4.86 -9.87
N MET A 92 7.07 3.97 -9.70
CA MET A 92 5.71 4.22 -10.22
C MET A 92 5.04 5.40 -9.52
N ALA A 93 4.32 6.21 -10.29
CA ALA A 93 3.52 7.31 -9.76
C ALA A 93 2.34 6.79 -8.92
N LEU A 94 1.86 7.60 -7.97
CA LEU A 94 0.79 7.20 -7.04
C LEU A 94 -0.45 6.65 -7.76
N TRP A 95 -0.91 7.32 -8.81
CA TRP A 95 -2.08 6.88 -9.57
C TRP A 95 -1.87 5.53 -10.25
N GLN A 96 -0.66 5.23 -10.73
CA GLN A 96 -0.31 3.95 -11.33
C GLN A 96 -0.33 2.84 -10.28
N ARG A 97 0.21 3.11 -9.09
CA ARG A 97 0.18 2.16 -7.97
C ARG A 97 -1.26 1.82 -7.58
N VAL A 98 -2.12 2.83 -7.48
CA VAL A 98 -3.55 2.63 -7.19
C VAL A 98 -4.22 1.80 -8.28
N LEU A 99 -3.98 2.11 -9.55
CA LEU A 99 -4.53 1.38 -10.69
C LEU A 99 -4.09 -0.10 -10.68
N TRP A 100 -2.79 -0.36 -10.57
CA TRP A 100 -2.24 -1.72 -10.54
C TRP A 100 -2.70 -2.51 -9.33
N THR A 101 -2.70 -1.89 -8.15
CA THR A 101 -3.22 -2.52 -6.93
C THR A 101 -4.68 -2.93 -7.14
N THR A 102 -5.50 -2.02 -7.65
CA THR A 102 -6.92 -2.30 -7.89
C THR A 102 -7.11 -3.44 -8.89
N ALA A 103 -6.38 -3.40 -10.00
CA ALA A 103 -6.46 -4.39 -11.06
C ALA A 103 -5.94 -5.79 -10.66
N LEU A 104 -5.02 -5.89 -9.68
CA LEU A 104 -4.43 -7.16 -9.24
C LEU A 104 -5.11 -7.74 -8.00
N CYS A 105 -5.51 -6.89 -7.07
CA CYS A 105 -6.17 -7.34 -5.85
C CYS A 105 -7.63 -7.74 -6.09
N TRP A 106 -8.32 -7.11 -7.06
CA TRP A 106 -9.67 -7.54 -7.47
C TRP A 106 -9.74 -9.00 -7.96
N PRO A 107 -8.95 -9.44 -8.95
CA PRO A 107 -8.96 -10.84 -9.37
C PRO A 107 -8.36 -11.76 -8.30
N GLY A 108 -7.41 -11.28 -7.49
CA GLY A 108 -6.88 -12.01 -6.34
C GLY A 108 -7.96 -12.34 -5.32
N GLN A 109 -8.82 -11.37 -4.99
CA GLN A 109 -9.97 -11.59 -4.12
C GLN A 109 -10.95 -12.60 -4.71
N TRP A 110 -11.23 -12.51 -6.02
CA TRP A 110 -12.07 -13.49 -6.70
C TRP A 110 -11.49 -14.90 -6.59
N LEU A 111 -10.20 -15.06 -6.89
CA LEU A 111 -9.53 -16.36 -6.87
C LEU A 111 -9.48 -16.94 -5.44
N CYS A 112 -9.15 -16.13 -4.44
CA CYS A 112 -9.18 -16.57 -3.04
C CYS A 112 -10.59 -16.98 -2.60
N GLY A 113 -11.61 -16.22 -3.00
CA GLY A 113 -13.00 -16.56 -2.75
C GLY A 113 -13.44 -17.86 -3.42
N PHE A 114 -13.05 -18.06 -4.69
CA PHE A 114 -13.32 -19.27 -5.45
C PHE A 114 -12.65 -20.50 -4.82
N ILE A 115 -11.36 -20.41 -4.50
CA ILE A 115 -10.62 -21.51 -3.85
C ILE A 115 -11.24 -21.83 -2.48
N ALA A 116 -11.59 -20.82 -1.69
CA ALA A 116 -12.22 -21.05 -0.39
C ALA A 116 -13.56 -21.80 -0.52
N ALA A 117 -14.40 -21.43 -1.49
CA ALA A 117 -15.70 -22.05 -1.71
C ALA A 117 -15.59 -23.46 -2.31
N GLU A 118 -14.79 -23.63 -3.36
CA GLU A 118 -14.75 -24.88 -4.14
C GLU A 118 -13.78 -25.92 -3.58
N VAL A 119 -12.66 -25.48 -2.99
CA VAL A 119 -11.61 -26.39 -2.49
C VAL A 119 -11.77 -26.66 -1.01
N PHE A 120 -12.00 -25.60 -0.22
CA PHE A 120 -12.08 -25.71 1.24
C PHE A 120 -13.52 -25.81 1.77
N HIS A 121 -14.53 -25.71 0.89
CA HIS A 121 -15.95 -25.67 1.26
C HIS A 121 -16.25 -24.68 2.38
N HIS A 122 -15.51 -23.57 2.40
CA HIS A 122 -15.53 -22.59 3.47
C HIS A 122 -16.00 -21.22 2.95
N PRO A 123 -16.98 -20.58 3.62
CA PRO A 123 -17.57 -19.32 3.18
C PRO A 123 -16.72 -18.11 3.60
N PHE A 124 -15.43 -18.09 3.23
CA PHE A 124 -14.49 -17.06 3.64
C PHE A 124 -14.77 -15.68 3.02
N GLN A 125 -15.32 -15.61 1.80
CA GLN A 125 -15.49 -14.31 1.11
C GLN A 125 -16.54 -14.27 -0.02
N VAL A 126 -17.04 -15.42 -0.51
CA VAL A 126 -17.97 -15.48 -1.65
C VAL A 126 -19.18 -16.31 -1.25
N TRP A 127 -20.35 -15.78 -1.55
CA TRP A 127 -21.61 -16.41 -1.25
C TRP A 127 -22.51 -16.44 -2.47
N PRO A 128 -23.05 -17.62 -2.83
CA PRO A 128 -24.19 -17.70 -3.72
C PRO A 128 -25.37 -16.90 -3.12
N GLY A 129 -25.85 -15.86 -3.82
CA GLY A 129 -27.05 -15.11 -3.45
C GLY A 129 -26.85 -13.79 -2.68
N THR A 130 -25.61 -13.35 -2.43
CA THR A 130 -25.37 -12.04 -1.79
C THR A 130 -25.56 -10.89 -2.78
N ARG A 131 -26.20 -9.80 -2.33
CA ARG A 131 -26.51 -8.63 -3.17
C ARG A 131 -25.26 -7.80 -3.47
N LEU A 132 -24.32 -7.76 -2.53
CA LEU A 132 -22.96 -7.28 -2.74
C LEU A 132 -22.08 -8.48 -3.09
N LEU A 133 -22.08 -8.85 -4.37
CA LEU A 133 -21.00 -9.67 -4.90
C LEU A 133 -19.70 -8.87 -4.74
N TYR A 134 -18.81 -9.31 -3.85
CA TYR A 134 -17.43 -8.79 -3.74
C TYR A 134 -16.59 -9.00 -5.01
N VAL A 135 -17.19 -9.60 -6.03
CA VAL A 135 -16.70 -9.86 -7.38
C VAL A 135 -17.28 -8.86 -8.40
N SER A 136 -18.29 -8.07 -8.04
CA SER A 136 -18.87 -7.10 -8.97
C SER A 136 -17.90 -5.94 -9.25
N PHE A 137 -18.06 -5.25 -10.38
CA PHE A 137 -17.25 -4.07 -10.72
C PHE A 137 -17.25 -2.98 -9.65
N SER A 138 -18.27 -2.94 -8.77
CA SER A 138 -18.31 -2.00 -7.65
C SER A 138 -17.16 -2.22 -6.64
N SER A 139 -16.62 -3.43 -6.52
CA SER A 139 -15.49 -3.71 -5.62
C SER A 139 -14.16 -3.12 -6.11
N LEU A 140 -14.06 -2.72 -7.38
CA LEU A 140 -12.91 -1.95 -7.88
C LEU A 140 -12.79 -0.61 -7.16
N PHE A 141 -13.90 0.05 -6.86
CA PHE A 141 -13.90 1.31 -6.11
C PHE A 141 -13.35 1.11 -4.69
N PHE A 142 -13.76 0.03 -4.02
CA PHE A 142 -13.27 -0.29 -2.68
C PHE A 142 -11.80 -0.70 -2.67
N TRP A 143 -11.34 -1.43 -3.69
CA TRP A 143 -9.91 -1.71 -3.85
C TRP A 143 -9.08 -0.46 -4.12
N ALA A 144 -9.60 0.49 -4.90
CA ALA A 144 -8.94 1.78 -5.09
C ALA A 144 -8.84 2.57 -3.78
N ALA A 145 -9.89 2.57 -2.95
CA ALA A 145 -9.87 3.18 -1.62
C ALA A 145 -8.84 2.50 -0.69
N ASN A 146 -8.80 1.17 -0.66
CA ASN A 146 -7.80 0.40 0.10
C ASN A 146 -6.38 0.69 -0.38
N ALA A 147 -6.17 0.79 -1.70
CA ALA A 147 -4.88 1.13 -2.28
C ALA A 147 -4.44 2.55 -1.89
N LEU A 148 -5.35 3.52 -1.92
CA LEU A 148 -5.08 4.88 -1.46
C LEU A 148 -4.72 4.93 0.03
N LEU A 149 -5.48 4.24 0.87
CA LEU A 149 -5.21 4.14 2.30
C LEU A 149 -3.85 3.50 2.57
N TYR A 150 -3.53 2.41 1.87
CA TYR A 150 -2.22 1.77 1.94
C TYR A 150 -1.09 2.76 1.57
N GLN A 151 -1.20 3.43 0.43
CA GLN A 151 -0.18 4.38 -0.03
C GLN A 151 -0.07 5.61 0.90
N TRP A 152 -1.15 6.00 1.56
CA TRP A 152 -1.16 7.08 2.55
C TRP A 152 -0.41 6.69 3.83
N VAL A 153 -0.59 5.46 4.32
CA VAL A 153 0.12 4.95 5.51
C VAL A 153 1.58 4.67 5.21
N VAL A 154 1.88 4.12 4.03
CA VAL A 154 3.23 3.70 3.66
C VAL A 154 4.09 4.84 3.11
N ARG A 155 3.48 6.02 2.84
CA ARG A 155 4.09 7.26 2.32
C ARG A 155 5.58 7.13 2.03
N ASP A 156 5.91 6.90 0.75
CA ASP A 156 7.29 7.00 0.31
C ASP A 156 7.80 8.43 0.58
N PRO A 157 9.06 8.59 1.02
CA PRO A 157 9.74 9.86 0.80
C PRO A 157 9.64 10.12 -0.70
N GLN A 158 8.96 11.20 -1.08
CA GLN A 158 8.90 11.63 -2.48
C GLN A 158 10.31 11.55 -3.07
N PRO A 159 10.49 11.05 -4.30
CA PRO A 159 11.73 11.31 -5.00
C PRO A 159 11.86 12.83 -5.01
N VAL A 160 12.81 13.36 -4.26
CA VAL A 160 13.24 14.74 -4.44
C VAL A 160 13.54 14.82 -5.93
N ALA A 161 12.70 15.55 -6.67
CA ALA A 161 12.95 15.78 -8.07
C ALA A 161 14.42 16.22 -8.17
N PRO A 162 15.22 15.66 -9.10
CA PRO A 162 16.54 16.22 -9.31
C PRO A 162 16.33 17.71 -9.50
N ARG A 163 17.03 18.53 -8.70
CA ARG A 163 17.11 19.96 -8.93
C ARG A 163 17.79 20.14 -10.28
N THR A 164 17.01 20.02 -11.34
CA THR A 164 17.47 20.29 -12.69
C THR A 164 17.27 21.77 -12.91
N SER A 165 18.26 22.56 -12.50
CA SER A 165 18.78 23.69 -13.28
C SER A 165 19.89 24.39 -12.49
N GLU A 166 21.11 24.14 -12.98
CA GLU A 166 22.26 25.04 -13.02
C GLU A 166 23.09 25.32 -11.75
N PRO A 167 24.43 25.17 -11.82
CA PRO A 167 25.29 25.99 -10.99
C PRO A 167 25.05 27.42 -11.47
N ALA A 168 24.49 28.28 -10.61
CA ALA A 168 24.70 29.70 -10.75
C ALA A 168 26.22 29.87 -10.83
N SER A 169 26.69 30.13 -12.04
CA SER A 169 28.01 30.64 -12.30
C SER A 169 28.01 32.01 -11.62
N GLU A 170 28.35 32.00 -10.34
CA GLU A 170 28.90 33.15 -9.66
C GLU A 170 30.19 33.47 -10.41
N SER A 171 30.02 34.20 -11.52
CA SER A 171 31.03 35.05 -12.07
C SER A 171 31.55 35.87 -10.88
N LEU A 172 32.75 35.54 -10.43
CA LEU A 172 33.56 36.40 -9.60
C LEU A 172 33.66 37.74 -10.34
N GLN A 173 32.74 38.67 -10.06
CA GLN A 173 32.99 40.07 -10.31
C GLN A 173 34.02 40.50 -9.28
N VAL A 174 35.28 40.38 -9.67
CA VAL A 174 36.40 41.07 -9.03
C VAL A 174 36.00 42.55 -8.97
N PRO A 175 35.89 43.17 -7.78
CA PRO A 175 35.71 44.61 -7.72
C PRO A 175 36.99 45.26 -8.25
N VAL A 176 36.88 45.91 -9.41
CA VAL A 176 37.93 46.77 -9.96
C VAL A 176 38.16 47.90 -8.95
N THR A 177 39.25 47.79 -8.19
CA THR A 177 39.72 48.85 -7.30
C THR A 177 40.12 50.04 -8.17
N ARG A 178 39.33 51.11 -8.06
CA ARG A 178 39.59 52.42 -8.66
C ARG A 178 40.93 52.93 -8.13
N ALA A 179 41.86 53.14 -9.05
CA ALA A 179 43.20 53.67 -8.81
C ALA A 179 43.19 54.88 -7.87
N GLU A 180 43.97 54.79 -6.79
CA GLU A 180 44.43 55.95 -6.02
C GLU A 180 45.28 56.85 -6.93
N ARG A 181 45.00 58.16 -6.83
CA ARG A 181 45.69 59.25 -7.53
C ARG A 181 47.19 59.27 -7.22
N PRO A 182 48.01 59.81 -8.15
CA PRO A 182 49.45 59.91 -7.96
C PRO A 182 49.80 60.95 -6.89
N ALA A 183 50.87 60.67 -6.16
CA ALA A 183 51.53 61.62 -5.27
C ALA A 183 52.21 62.74 -6.09
N GLY A 184 52.05 64.00 -5.63
CA GLY A 184 52.97 65.10 -5.95
C GLY A 184 52.32 66.36 -6.53
N ALA A 185 51.91 67.28 -5.65
CA ALA A 185 52.03 68.74 -5.78
C ALA A 185 51.63 69.39 -4.45
#